data_AF-A0AAD1VQC9-F1
#
_entry.id   AF-A0AAD1VQC9-F1
#
_cell.length_a   1.000
_cell.length_b   1.000
_cell.length_c   1.000
_cell.angle_alpha   90.00
_cell.angle_beta   90.00
_cell.angle_gamma   90.00
#
_symmetry.space_group_name_H-M   'P 1'
#
loop_
_entity.id
_entity.type
_entity.pdbx_description
1 polymer ?
#
loop_
_entity_poly.entity_id
_entity_poly.type
_entity_poly.pdbx_seq_one_letter_code
_entity_poly.pdbx_strand_id
1 'polypeptide(L)'
;MGCPDIHAYYKATILMHAITTQDGNKGPLWADIESHWSLPEGIHLLLWIPKPSRPKVSSLLPMTAVMLKIWDYHKHSFLSRLPISLATPLRCFHYLVPTFNSNSWESHGLTHLHHLWSGDSMSQFAQLCLKHDIPTGLYLSYLQIQARTRHTQLKPTGNVNQHHNMTLIEKMCTGQLPKRRLISLCYDSLLSTNKTSLPSYTSAWERELEYTIPKEKWLTAFSAHKSLTHCVSHIELLRKILTRWYLVPAKLARIYKTIKDTCWRCGEKGGTVTHVWWKCPVIQPYWDMVATLLMEVVNIPIPRSIETFVLFMLPKTLTLAQRTLVFHILISANLLTARNWKSPTLPSLLDITTLVTTNGQYEKMAHTNSLRPHKKMEGWALSKGVSTLFSNQLSFSLLRKIGDTHGRYLIIVAKINEQTYTIATVDIHLIQHSIPP
;
A
#
# COMPACT_ATOMS: atom_id res chain seq x y z
N MET A 1 -2.44 -10.55 5.26
CA MET A 1 -2.55 -9.16 4.74
C MET A 1 -1.32 -8.41 5.20
N GLY A 2 -0.59 -7.72 4.31
CA GLY A 2 0.46 -6.81 4.77
C GLY A 2 -0.25 -5.60 5.37
N CYS A 3 -0.07 -5.34 6.67
CA CYS A 3 -0.57 -4.10 7.26
C CYS A 3 0.00 -2.94 6.43
N PRO A 4 -0.82 -1.96 5.99
CA PRO A 4 -0.29 -0.73 5.42
C PRO A 4 0.72 -0.12 6.40
N ASP A 5 1.74 0.57 5.90
CA ASP A 5 2.69 1.25 6.77
C ASP A 5 1.92 2.35 7.51
N ILE A 6 1.48 2.04 8.73
CA ILE A 6 0.64 2.91 9.56
C ILE A 6 1.37 4.23 9.82
N HIS A 7 2.70 4.17 9.92
CA HIS A 7 3.52 5.35 10.15
C HIS A 7 3.57 6.24 8.90
N ALA A 8 3.74 5.66 7.71
CA ALA A 8 3.63 6.41 6.45
C ALA A 8 2.21 6.93 6.22
N TYR A 9 1.17 6.19 6.59
CA TYR A 9 -0.21 6.65 6.50
C TYR A 9 -0.48 7.85 7.42
N TYR A 10 -0.02 7.79 8.67
CA TYR A 10 -0.07 8.92 9.61
C TYR A 10 0.68 10.15 9.09
N LYS A 11 1.85 9.97 8.47
CA LYS A 11 2.55 11.08 7.82
C LYS A 11 1.77 11.64 6.63
N ALA A 12 1.13 10.78 5.84
CA ALA A 12 0.33 11.17 4.69
C ALA A 12 -0.89 12.03 5.08
N THR A 13 -1.56 11.72 6.19
CA THR A 13 -2.68 12.53 6.69
C THR A 13 -2.22 13.93 7.13
N ILE A 14 -1.05 14.03 7.77
CA ILE A 14 -0.50 15.33 8.18
C ILE A 14 -0.03 16.15 6.99
N LEU A 15 0.58 15.51 5.98
CA LEU A 15 0.94 16.18 4.73
C LEU A 15 -0.29 16.65 3.95
N MET A 16 -1.39 15.88 3.97
CA MET A 16 -2.66 16.34 3.41
C MET A 16 -3.10 17.63 4.10
N HIS A 17 -3.04 17.70 5.44
CA HIS A 17 -3.37 18.94 6.14
C HIS A 17 -2.48 20.11 5.72
N ALA A 18 -1.16 19.90 5.64
CA ALA A 18 -0.20 20.89 5.16
C ALA A 18 -0.56 21.43 3.76
N ILE A 19 -0.95 20.55 2.84
CA ILE A 19 -1.37 20.93 1.49
C ILE A 19 -2.70 21.70 1.52
N THR A 20 -3.71 21.21 2.27
CA THR A 20 -5.02 21.88 2.33
C THR A 20 -4.96 23.27 2.95
N THR A 21 -4.00 23.53 3.85
CA THR A 21 -3.81 24.88 4.42
C THR A 21 -3.33 25.90 3.39
N GLN A 22 -2.76 25.48 2.26
CA GLN A 22 -2.27 26.39 1.22
C GLN A 22 -3.38 27.12 0.45
N ASP A 23 -4.57 26.53 0.37
CA ASP A 23 -5.66 27.05 -0.46
C ASP A 23 -6.39 28.28 0.10
N GLY A 24 -5.99 28.81 1.27
CA GLY A 24 -6.49 30.04 1.89
C GLY A 24 -7.97 30.03 2.36
N ASN A 25 -8.89 29.45 1.59
CA ASN A 25 -10.34 29.47 1.80
C ASN A 25 -10.92 28.13 2.29
N LYS A 26 -10.14 27.05 2.33
CA LYS A 26 -10.64 25.69 2.63
C LYS A 26 -9.62 24.86 3.44
N GLY A 27 -9.09 25.47 4.50
CA GLY A 27 -8.22 24.79 5.47
C GLY A 27 -9.00 23.96 6.49
N PRO A 28 -8.33 23.10 7.27
CA PRO A 28 -8.95 22.46 8.42
C PRO A 28 -9.24 23.50 9.52
N LEU A 29 -10.38 23.38 10.20
CA LEU A 29 -10.84 24.33 11.24
C LEU A 29 -9.79 24.65 12.32
N TRP A 30 -8.96 23.67 12.67
CA TRP A 30 -7.90 23.87 13.66
C TRP A 30 -6.82 24.84 13.15
N ALA A 31 -6.56 24.91 11.85
CA ALA A 31 -5.58 25.84 11.28
C ALA A 31 -6.11 27.28 11.34
N ASP A 32 -7.43 27.47 11.19
CA ASP A 32 -8.05 28.78 11.39
C ASP A 32 -7.89 29.21 12.85
N ILE A 33 -8.20 28.32 13.80
CA ILE A 33 -8.00 28.58 15.23
C ILE A 33 -6.53 28.95 15.49
N GLU A 34 -5.57 28.10 15.11
CA GLU A 34 -4.14 28.33 15.37
C GLU A 34 -3.57 29.58 14.68
N SER A 35 -4.12 29.99 13.53
CA SER A 35 -3.66 31.19 12.83
C SER A 35 -3.95 32.47 13.60
N HIS A 36 -5.06 32.52 14.34
CA HIS A 36 -5.39 33.64 15.24
C HIS A 36 -4.40 33.78 16.40
N TRP A 37 -3.75 32.68 16.82
CA TRP A 37 -2.86 32.66 17.98
C TRP A 37 -1.37 32.80 17.64
N SER A 38 -0.94 32.29 16.49
CA SER A 38 0.49 32.07 16.22
C SER A 38 1.14 33.14 15.34
N LEU A 39 0.51 33.57 14.24
CA LEU A 39 1.10 34.50 13.26
C LEU A 39 0.00 35.28 12.50
N PRO A 40 0.12 36.63 12.37
CA PRO A 40 -0.78 37.45 11.56
C PRO A 40 -0.79 37.06 10.07
N GLU A 41 0.31 36.48 9.56
CA GLU A 41 0.49 36.17 8.14
C GLU A 41 -0.05 34.77 7.74
N GLY A 42 -0.45 33.95 8.71
CA GLY A 42 -1.09 32.64 8.50
C GLY A 42 -0.13 31.44 8.41
N ILE A 43 -0.64 30.26 8.83
CA ILE A 43 0.13 29.01 8.97
C ILE A 43 0.65 28.49 7.62
N HIS A 44 -0.05 28.79 6.54
CA HIS A 44 0.29 28.33 5.19
C HIS A 44 1.68 28.79 4.73
N LEU A 45 2.15 29.95 5.18
CA LEU A 45 3.46 30.50 4.82
C LEU A 45 4.62 29.79 5.55
N LEU A 46 4.38 29.26 6.75
CA LEU A 46 5.41 28.62 7.58
C LEU A 46 6.10 27.44 6.90
N LEU A 47 5.40 26.72 6.03
CA LEU A 47 5.97 25.59 5.28
C LEU A 47 7.14 26.02 4.37
N TRP A 48 7.09 27.25 3.87
CA TRP A 48 8.00 27.79 2.86
C TRP A 48 9.10 28.68 3.44
N ILE A 49 8.93 29.18 4.67
CA ILE A 49 9.93 29.98 5.37
C ILE A 49 11.15 29.10 5.75
N PRO A 50 12.40 29.59 5.63
CA PRO A 50 13.59 28.87 6.10
C PRO A 50 13.54 28.58 7.61
N LYS A 51 14.05 27.42 8.03
CA LYS A 51 14.13 27.00 9.46
C LYS A 51 14.64 28.09 10.43
N PRO A 52 15.72 28.85 10.15
CA PRO A 52 16.22 29.85 11.11
C PRO A 52 15.29 31.05 11.30
N SER A 53 14.43 31.34 10.32
CA SER A 53 13.52 32.50 10.34
C SER A 53 12.13 32.16 10.90
N ARG A 54 11.90 30.93 11.36
CA ARG A 54 10.62 30.50 11.92
C ARG A 54 10.55 30.78 13.43
N PRO A 55 9.35 31.01 13.99
CA PRO A 55 9.15 31.04 15.44
C PRO A 55 9.60 29.72 16.08
N LYS A 56 10.10 29.79 17.32
CA LYS A 56 10.60 28.61 18.04
C LYS A 56 9.49 27.57 18.21
N VAL A 57 9.83 26.29 18.11
CA VAL A 57 8.86 25.19 18.21
C VAL A 57 8.10 25.19 19.56
N SER A 58 8.70 25.74 20.61
CA SER A 58 8.08 25.88 21.94
C SER A 58 6.93 26.90 21.99
N SER A 59 6.87 27.84 21.05
CA SER A 59 5.79 28.82 20.96
C SER A 59 4.71 28.43 19.94
N LEU A 60 4.88 27.29 19.27
CA LEU A 60 3.91 26.76 18.30
C LEU A 60 3.02 25.73 18.96
N LEU A 61 1.78 25.65 18.50
CA LEU A 61 0.84 24.63 18.95
C LEU A 61 1.27 23.23 18.47
N PRO A 62 0.83 22.17 19.17
CA PRO A 62 1.31 20.81 18.89
C PRO A 62 1.09 20.35 17.45
N MET A 63 -0.03 20.73 16.81
CA MET A 63 -0.36 20.28 15.45
C MET A 63 0.53 20.96 14.39
N THR A 64 0.71 22.27 14.46
CA THR A 64 1.64 23.01 13.60
C THR A 64 3.09 22.53 13.77
N ALA A 65 3.51 22.27 15.02
CA ALA A 65 4.86 21.77 15.31
C ALA A 65 5.12 20.38 14.68
N VAL A 66 4.17 19.44 14.79
CA VAL A 66 4.29 18.11 14.18
C VAL A 66 4.25 18.20 12.66
N MET A 67 3.37 19.03 12.11
CA MET A 67 3.27 19.27 10.67
C MET A 67 4.59 19.78 10.08
N LEU A 68 5.21 20.79 10.71
CA LEU A 68 6.50 21.34 10.27
C LEU A 68 7.64 20.32 10.38
N LYS A 69 7.66 19.50 11.44
CA LYS A 69 8.67 18.43 11.59
C LYS A 69 8.59 17.41 10.46
N ILE A 70 7.39 16.96 10.10
CA ILE A 70 7.17 15.97 9.04
C ILE A 70 7.49 16.58 7.67
N TRP A 71 7.05 17.81 7.43
CA TRP A 71 7.36 18.56 6.20
C TRP A 71 8.87 18.73 6.03
N ASP A 72 9.59 19.19 7.05
CA ASP A 72 11.03 19.41 6.97
C ASP A 72 11.84 18.13 6.80
N TYR A 73 11.34 17.00 7.29
CA TYR A 73 11.98 15.70 7.10
C TYR A 73 11.86 15.24 5.64
N HIS A 74 10.70 15.44 5.00
CA HIS A 74 10.44 14.92 3.65
C HIS A 74 10.56 15.95 2.52
N LYS A 75 10.68 17.26 2.81
CA LYS A 75 10.71 18.32 1.78
C LYS A 75 11.78 18.13 0.71
N HIS A 76 12.95 17.62 1.10
CA HIS A 76 14.05 17.37 0.16
C HIS A 76 13.79 16.17 -0.78
N SER A 77 12.90 15.27 -0.40
CA SER A 77 12.46 14.15 -1.22
C SER A 77 11.30 14.51 -2.15
N PHE A 78 10.52 15.53 -1.79
CA PHE A 78 9.25 15.87 -2.44
C PHE A 78 9.31 17.09 -3.35
N LEU A 79 10.13 18.07 -3.02
CA LEU A 79 10.26 19.30 -3.79
C LEU A 79 11.30 19.13 -4.88
N SER A 80 11.12 19.87 -5.97
CA SER A 80 12.16 20.05 -6.98
C SER A 80 13.44 20.55 -6.30
N ARG A 81 14.61 20.11 -6.75
CA ARG A 81 15.91 20.44 -6.11
C ARG A 81 16.35 21.89 -6.31
N LEU A 82 15.39 22.80 -6.49
CA LEU A 82 15.62 24.22 -6.39
C LEU A 82 15.74 24.58 -4.89
N PRO A 83 16.59 25.56 -4.54
CA PRO A 83 16.72 26.04 -3.15
C PRO A 83 15.38 26.55 -2.59
N ILE A 84 14.49 26.96 -3.50
CA ILE A 84 13.18 27.53 -3.26
C ILE A 84 12.27 26.85 -4.28
N SER A 85 11.25 26.12 -3.80
CA SER A 85 10.28 25.45 -4.67
C SER A 85 9.51 26.47 -5.51
N LEU A 86 9.15 26.12 -6.75
CA LEU A 86 8.30 26.96 -7.61
C LEU A 86 6.91 27.21 -7.00
N ALA A 87 6.50 26.40 -6.03
CA ALA A 87 5.26 26.57 -5.28
C ALA A 87 5.38 27.56 -4.11
N THR A 88 6.54 28.19 -3.85
CA THR A 88 6.64 29.13 -2.72
C THR A 88 5.87 30.43 -3.03
N PRO A 89 5.05 30.92 -2.09
CA PRO A 89 4.42 32.23 -2.19
C PRO A 89 5.46 33.36 -2.22
N LEU A 90 5.20 34.40 -3.01
CA LEU A 90 6.07 35.58 -3.11
C LEU A 90 6.18 36.35 -1.79
N ARG A 91 5.16 36.27 -0.93
CA ARG A 91 5.17 36.83 0.42
C ARG A 91 6.30 36.27 1.30
N CYS A 92 6.64 34.99 1.13
CA CYS A 92 7.72 34.36 1.89
C CYS A 92 9.11 34.88 1.48
N PHE A 93 9.22 35.61 0.36
CA PHE A 93 10.50 36.13 -0.13
C PHE A 93 11.05 37.27 0.71
N HIS A 94 10.20 37.97 1.48
CA HIS A 94 10.63 38.98 2.45
C HIS A 94 11.58 38.39 3.51
N TYR A 95 11.37 37.14 3.92
CA TYR A 95 12.25 36.43 4.87
C TYR A 95 13.62 36.06 4.27
N LEU A 96 13.77 36.10 2.95
CA LEU A 96 15.02 35.86 2.23
C LEU A 96 15.72 37.16 1.82
N VAL A 97 14.92 38.19 1.54
CA VAL A 97 15.35 39.54 1.13
C VAL A 97 14.50 40.56 1.91
N PRO A 98 15.04 41.16 2.99
CA PRO A 98 14.29 42.08 3.84
C PRO A 98 13.72 43.33 3.13
N THR A 99 14.31 43.71 1.99
CA THR A 99 13.86 44.87 1.19
C THR A 99 12.74 44.54 0.21
N PHE A 100 12.28 43.29 0.14
CA PHE A 100 11.29 42.84 -0.82
C PHE A 100 9.87 43.22 -0.37
N ASN A 101 9.13 43.92 -1.24
CA ASN A 101 7.72 44.25 -1.03
C ASN A 101 6.84 43.33 -1.89
N SER A 102 6.13 42.39 -1.25
CA SER A 102 5.24 41.43 -1.92
C SER A 102 3.87 42.00 -2.31
N ASN A 103 3.41 43.06 -1.65
CA ASN A 103 2.04 43.58 -1.80
C ASN A 103 1.79 44.10 -3.23
N SER A 104 2.82 44.70 -3.84
CA SER A 104 2.76 45.18 -5.23
C SER A 104 2.71 44.05 -6.26
N TRP A 105 3.17 42.84 -5.93
CA TRP A 105 3.08 41.68 -6.82
C TRP A 105 1.72 40.98 -6.71
N GLU A 106 1.21 40.85 -5.48
CA GLU A 106 -0.10 40.24 -5.21
C GLU A 106 -1.26 41.02 -5.84
N SER A 107 -1.18 42.37 -5.87
CA SER A 107 -2.20 43.21 -6.51
C SER A 107 -2.34 42.97 -8.03
N HIS A 108 -1.31 42.39 -8.67
CA HIS A 108 -1.30 42.04 -10.09
C HIS A 108 -1.54 40.54 -10.34
N GLY A 109 -1.99 39.79 -9.32
CA GLY A 109 -2.32 38.36 -9.42
C GLY A 109 -1.11 37.43 -9.36
N LEU A 110 0.09 37.94 -9.06
CA LEU A 110 1.30 37.15 -8.90
C LEU A 110 1.46 36.78 -7.43
N THR A 111 0.94 35.60 -7.06
CA THR A 111 0.96 35.10 -5.68
C THR A 111 2.08 34.10 -5.42
N HIS A 112 2.48 33.32 -6.43
CA HIS A 112 3.46 32.23 -6.31
C HIS A 112 4.60 32.39 -7.33
N LEU A 113 5.77 31.84 -7.00
CA LEU A 113 6.93 31.91 -7.89
C LEU A 113 6.67 31.33 -9.28
N HIS A 114 5.98 30.19 -9.40
CA HIS A 114 5.74 29.55 -10.70
C HIS A 114 5.02 30.45 -11.73
N HIS A 115 4.33 31.51 -11.32
CA HIS A 115 3.73 32.47 -12.26
C HIS A 115 4.78 33.28 -13.03
N LEU A 116 6.01 33.39 -12.51
CA LEU A 116 7.14 34.07 -13.15
C LEU A 116 7.90 33.18 -14.15
N TRP A 117 7.61 31.88 -14.18
CA TRP A 117 8.24 30.91 -15.07
C TRP A 117 7.36 30.60 -16.29
N SER A 118 8.00 30.49 -17.45
CA SER A 118 7.40 29.93 -18.67
C SER A 118 8.21 28.69 -19.07
N GLY A 119 7.66 27.51 -18.81
CA GLY A 119 8.36 26.24 -19.00
C GLY A 119 9.63 26.15 -18.16
N ASP A 120 10.76 25.82 -18.80
CA ASP A 120 12.05 25.62 -18.14
C ASP A 120 12.85 26.92 -17.87
N SER A 121 12.31 28.10 -18.23
CA SER A 121 13.02 29.39 -18.07
C SER A 121 12.17 30.46 -17.40
N MET A 122 12.84 31.34 -16.63
CA MET A 122 12.24 32.56 -16.10
C MET A 122 11.83 33.47 -17.25
N SER A 123 10.57 33.90 -17.27
CA SER A 123 10.05 34.81 -18.29
C SER A 123 10.75 36.17 -18.21
N GLN A 124 11.01 36.80 -19.36
CA GLN A 124 11.65 38.11 -19.37
C GLN A 124 10.72 39.16 -18.74
N PHE A 125 11.29 40.12 -18.01
CA PHE A 125 10.50 41.16 -17.34
C PHE A 125 9.55 41.89 -18.31
N ALA A 126 10.01 42.17 -19.54
CA ALA A 126 9.18 42.77 -20.58
C ALA A 126 7.93 41.93 -20.93
N GLN A 127 8.03 40.60 -20.94
CA GLN A 127 6.91 39.69 -21.20
C GLN A 127 5.94 39.63 -20.03
N LEU A 128 6.45 39.73 -18.79
CA LEU A 128 5.62 39.80 -17.59
C LEU A 128 4.87 41.12 -17.49
N CYS A 129 5.51 42.24 -17.84
CA CYS A 129 4.86 43.55 -17.94
C CYS A 129 3.70 43.51 -18.93
N LEU A 130 3.88 42.88 -20.10
CA LEU A 130 2.83 42.76 -21.12
C LEU A 130 1.67 41.85 -20.71
N LYS A 131 1.91 40.86 -19.84
CA LYS A 131 0.91 39.85 -19.47
C LYS A 131 0.13 40.19 -18.20
N HIS A 132 0.74 40.94 -17.28
CA HIS A 132 0.22 41.19 -15.93
C HIS A 132 0.19 42.68 -15.55
N ASP A 133 0.40 43.61 -16.50
CA ASP A 133 0.38 45.07 -16.30
C ASP A 133 1.29 45.55 -15.14
N ILE A 134 2.48 44.95 -15.00
CA ILE A 134 3.40 45.20 -13.88
C ILE A 134 4.13 46.56 -14.09
N PRO A 135 4.20 47.43 -13.06
CA PRO A 135 4.94 48.69 -13.16
C PRO A 135 6.46 48.47 -13.29
N THR A 136 7.12 49.30 -14.10
CA THR A 136 8.56 49.26 -14.37
C THR A 136 9.43 49.42 -13.11
N GLY A 137 8.91 50.05 -12.06
CA GLY A 137 9.58 50.19 -10.76
C GLY A 137 9.85 48.86 -10.03
N LEU A 138 9.16 47.76 -10.39
CA LEU A 138 9.36 46.45 -9.78
C LEU A 138 10.55 45.66 -10.39
N TYR A 139 11.23 46.21 -11.40
CA TYR A 139 12.35 45.55 -12.07
C TYR A 139 13.47 45.13 -11.11
N LEU A 140 13.83 45.97 -10.14
CA LEU A 140 14.85 45.63 -9.14
C LEU A 140 14.43 44.43 -8.28
N SER A 141 13.16 44.35 -7.89
CA SER A 141 12.63 43.21 -7.13
C SER A 141 12.57 41.92 -7.96
N TYR A 142 12.31 42.03 -9.27
CA TYR A 142 12.45 40.91 -10.21
C TYR A 142 13.90 40.42 -10.31
N LEU A 143 14.87 41.33 -10.40
CA LEU A 143 16.29 40.98 -10.41
C LEU A 143 16.74 40.32 -9.09
N GLN A 144 16.19 40.76 -7.95
CA GLN A 144 16.45 40.12 -6.65
C GLN A 144 15.96 38.66 -6.62
N ILE A 145 14.75 38.39 -7.14
CA ILE A 145 14.22 37.03 -7.27
C ILE A 145 15.12 36.21 -8.21
N GLN A 146 15.46 36.77 -9.37
CA GLN A 146 16.29 36.12 -10.38
C GLN A 146 17.71 35.81 -9.89
N ALA A 147 18.32 36.70 -9.11
CA ALA A 147 19.64 36.48 -8.54
C ALA A 147 19.62 35.35 -7.51
N ARG A 148 18.59 35.30 -6.65
CA ARG A 148 18.46 34.28 -5.60
C ARG A 148 18.09 32.89 -6.12
N THR A 149 17.40 32.81 -7.24
CA THR A 149 17.13 31.53 -7.91
C THR A 149 18.36 30.99 -8.65
N ARG A 150 19.31 31.86 -9.04
CA ARG A 150 20.56 31.48 -9.73
C ARG A 150 21.75 31.18 -8.80
N HIS A 151 21.88 31.83 -7.65
CA HIS A 151 23.14 31.84 -6.87
C HIS A 151 23.35 30.74 -5.80
N THR A 152 22.48 29.74 -5.65
CA THR A 152 22.67 28.76 -4.55
C THR A 152 23.46 27.53 -4.96
N GLN A 153 24.73 27.50 -4.57
CA GLN A 153 25.58 26.31 -4.57
C GLN A 153 25.13 25.29 -3.52
N LEU A 154 24.16 24.43 -3.85
CA LEU A 154 24.03 23.12 -3.20
C LEU A 154 24.30 22.08 -4.28
N LYS A 155 25.46 21.42 -4.21
CA LYS A 155 25.83 20.33 -5.13
C LYS A 155 24.72 19.27 -5.11
N PRO A 156 24.18 18.86 -6.27
CA PRO A 156 23.16 17.83 -6.33
C PRO A 156 23.80 16.48 -5.98
N THR A 157 23.60 16.00 -4.76
CA THR A 157 23.92 14.61 -4.42
C THR A 157 22.80 13.70 -4.90
N GLY A 158 23.10 12.88 -5.91
CA GLY A 158 22.30 11.71 -6.29
C GLY A 158 21.50 11.86 -7.58
N ASN A 159 21.37 10.76 -8.31
CA ASN A 159 20.84 10.66 -9.67
C ASN A 159 19.39 11.17 -9.90
N VAL A 160 19.19 11.74 -11.12
CA VAL A 160 18.02 11.66 -12.03
C VAL A 160 16.73 12.45 -11.68
N ASN A 161 16.61 13.65 -12.26
CA ASN A 161 15.59 14.08 -13.26
C ASN A 161 15.67 15.61 -13.45
N GLN A 162 16.22 16.05 -14.58
CA GLN A 162 16.37 17.46 -14.97
C GLN A 162 15.07 18.04 -15.53
N HIS A 163 13.97 17.91 -14.80
CA HIS A 163 12.73 18.59 -15.15
C HIS A 163 12.45 19.64 -14.09
N HIS A 164 12.49 20.93 -14.49
CA HIS A 164 12.05 22.07 -13.69
C HIS A 164 10.50 22.15 -13.64
N ASN A 165 9.83 21.05 -13.98
CA ASN A 165 8.40 20.88 -13.87
C ASN A 165 8.03 20.64 -12.40
N MET A 166 6.98 21.32 -11.98
CA MET A 166 6.38 21.23 -10.65
C MET A 166 6.15 19.75 -10.25
N THR A 167 6.67 19.34 -9.09
CA THR A 167 6.50 17.96 -8.60
C THR A 167 5.03 17.67 -8.27
N LEU A 168 4.67 16.39 -8.12
CA LEU A 168 3.29 16.01 -7.79
C LEU A 168 2.78 16.73 -6.54
N ILE A 169 3.65 16.94 -5.53
CA ILE A 169 3.31 17.64 -4.29
C ILE A 169 3.22 19.14 -4.50
N GLU A 170 4.11 19.72 -5.29
CA GLU A 170 4.02 21.14 -5.63
C GLU A 170 2.75 21.46 -6.44
N LYS A 171 2.33 20.56 -7.34
CA LYS A 171 1.04 20.66 -8.06
C LYS A 171 -0.17 20.50 -7.15
N MET A 172 -0.04 19.74 -6.06
CA MET A 172 -1.08 19.65 -5.04
C MET A 172 -1.16 20.93 -4.21
N CYS A 173 -0.02 21.56 -3.87
CA CYS A 173 0.02 22.82 -3.11
C CYS A 173 -0.51 24.03 -3.89
N THR A 174 -0.38 24.04 -5.23
CA THR A 174 -0.84 25.16 -6.09
C THR A 174 -2.28 24.98 -6.58
N GLY A 175 -3.01 23.96 -6.12
CA GLY A 175 -4.39 23.71 -6.49
C GLY A 175 -4.61 23.16 -7.91
N GLN A 176 -3.54 22.77 -8.62
CA GLN A 176 -3.63 22.25 -9.99
C GLN A 176 -4.20 20.82 -10.09
N LEU A 177 -4.32 20.11 -8.96
CA LEU A 177 -4.85 18.73 -8.90
C LEU A 177 -6.18 18.66 -8.12
N PRO A 178 -7.11 17.77 -8.53
CA PRO A 178 -8.37 17.59 -7.84
C PRO A 178 -8.16 17.03 -6.43
N LYS A 179 -8.89 17.56 -5.44
CA LYS A 179 -8.78 17.23 -3.99
C LYS A 179 -9.18 15.79 -3.61
N ARG A 180 -9.49 14.94 -4.59
CA ARG A 180 -9.93 13.56 -4.36
C ARG A 180 -8.68 12.67 -4.20
N ARG A 181 -8.66 11.85 -3.14
CA ARG A 181 -7.56 10.90 -2.83
C ARG A 181 -6.21 11.54 -2.48
N LEU A 182 -6.19 12.76 -1.92
CA LEU A 182 -4.95 13.43 -1.46
C LEU A 182 -4.11 12.57 -0.51
N ILE A 183 -4.75 11.88 0.46
CA ILE A 183 -4.06 10.98 1.40
C ILE A 183 -3.38 9.84 0.65
N SER A 184 -4.05 9.23 -0.33
CA SER A 184 -3.48 8.15 -1.14
C SER A 184 -2.30 8.62 -1.97
N LEU A 185 -2.39 9.81 -2.58
CA LEU A 185 -1.29 10.40 -3.35
C LEU A 185 -0.08 10.73 -2.47
N CYS A 186 -0.31 11.29 -1.28
CA CYS A 186 0.74 11.56 -0.30
C CYS A 186 1.39 10.26 0.19
N TYR A 187 0.57 9.24 0.46
CA TYR A 187 1.03 7.93 0.89
C TYR A 187 1.86 7.23 -0.20
N ASP A 188 1.40 7.24 -1.45
CA ASP A 188 2.14 6.68 -2.58
C ASP A 188 3.45 7.42 -2.84
N SER A 189 3.49 8.73 -2.58
CA SER A 189 4.71 9.56 -2.66
C SER A 189 5.70 9.26 -1.54
N LEU A 190 5.22 9.04 -0.31
CA LEU A 190 6.05 8.58 0.81
C LEU A 190 6.61 7.18 0.54
N LEU A 191 5.78 6.28 0.03
CA LEU A 191 6.20 4.93 -0.33
C LEU A 191 7.18 4.93 -1.49
N SER A 192 6.99 5.80 -2.50
CA SER A 192 7.90 5.91 -3.65
C SER A 192 9.26 6.47 -3.28
N THR A 193 9.32 7.41 -2.33
CA THR A 193 10.56 7.91 -1.76
C THR A 193 11.33 6.82 -1.00
N ASN A 194 10.60 5.92 -0.34
CA ASN A 194 11.19 4.77 0.35
C ASN A 194 11.54 3.61 -0.60
N LYS A 195 11.33 3.74 -1.93
CA LYS A 195 11.69 2.68 -2.87
C LYS A 195 13.20 2.66 -3.05
N THR A 196 13.87 1.75 -2.35
CA THR A 196 15.01 1.01 -2.95
C THR A 196 15.58 -0.12 -2.11
N SER A 197 15.18 -0.35 -0.86
CA SER A 197 15.64 -1.56 -0.16
C SER A 197 14.72 -2.74 -0.45
N LEU A 198 15.33 -3.90 -0.76
CA LEU A 198 14.61 -5.16 -0.67
C LEU A 198 14.15 -5.33 0.79
N PRO A 199 13.01 -6.01 1.04
CA PRO A 199 12.57 -6.30 2.40
C PRO A 199 13.68 -6.99 3.20
N SER A 200 13.83 -6.67 4.48
CA SER A 200 14.90 -7.19 5.35
C SER A 200 15.03 -8.73 5.34
N TYR A 201 13.92 -9.46 5.14
CA TYR A 201 13.93 -10.92 5.07
C TYR A 201 14.70 -11.48 3.86
N THR A 202 14.89 -10.70 2.78
CA THR A 202 15.67 -11.13 1.59
C THR A 202 17.14 -11.34 1.94
N SER A 203 17.75 -10.37 2.62
CA SER A 203 19.11 -10.50 3.15
C SER A 203 19.24 -11.65 4.15
N ALA A 204 18.17 -11.94 4.91
CA ALA A 204 18.17 -13.09 5.80
C ALA A 204 18.16 -14.42 5.05
N TRP A 205 17.48 -14.52 3.89
CA TRP A 205 17.55 -15.69 3.02
C TRP A 205 18.92 -15.84 2.38
N GLU A 206 19.48 -14.76 1.82
CA GLU A 206 20.80 -14.77 1.18
C GLU A 206 21.91 -15.20 2.15
N ARG A 207 21.86 -14.71 3.40
CA ARG A 207 22.81 -15.12 4.45
C ARG A 207 22.77 -16.60 4.78
N GLU A 208 21.62 -17.25 4.66
CA GLU A 208 21.46 -18.68 4.98
C GLU A 208 21.68 -19.59 3.76
N LEU A 209 21.47 -19.04 2.57
CA LEU A 209 21.78 -19.70 1.31
C LEU A 209 23.26 -19.60 0.93
N GLU A 210 23.99 -18.65 1.54
CA GLU A 210 25.40 -18.37 1.28
C GLU A 210 25.69 -17.84 -0.14
N TYR A 211 24.66 -17.32 -0.82
CA TYR A 211 24.80 -16.61 -2.10
C TYR A 211 23.78 -15.47 -2.22
N THR A 212 24.11 -14.49 -3.06
CA THR A 212 23.27 -13.31 -3.31
C THR A 212 22.32 -13.56 -4.47
N ILE A 213 21.04 -13.21 -4.29
CA ILE A 213 20.03 -13.30 -5.35
C ILE A 213 19.85 -11.91 -5.96
N PRO A 214 19.92 -11.76 -7.30
CA PRO A 214 19.79 -10.44 -7.91
C PRO A 214 18.43 -9.81 -7.57
N LYS A 215 18.44 -8.51 -7.26
CA LYS A 215 17.25 -7.73 -6.88
C LYS A 215 16.09 -7.87 -7.87
N GLU A 216 16.39 -7.94 -9.16
CA GLU A 216 15.39 -8.14 -10.21
C GLU A 216 14.64 -9.47 -10.09
N LYS A 217 15.33 -10.53 -9.66
CA LYS A 217 14.74 -11.86 -9.48
C LYS A 217 13.78 -11.87 -8.29
N TRP A 218 14.12 -11.17 -7.20
CA TRP A 218 13.19 -10.94 -6.09
C TRP A 218 11.95 -10.16 -6.52
N LEU A 219 12.12 -9.07 -7.27
CA LEU A 219 11.00 -8.23 -7.71
C LEU A 219 10.06 -8.97 -8.68
N THR A 220 10.63 -9.76 -9.60
CA THR A 220 9.85 -10.58 -10.53
C THR A 220 9.10 -11.71 -9.82
N ALA A 221 9.67 -12.30 -8.77
CA ALA A 221 8.95 -13.25 -7.92
C ALA A 221 7.77 -12.57 -7.21
N PHE A 222 7.99 -11.43 -6.55
CA PHE A 222 6.92 -10.73 -5.82
C PHE A 222 5.79 -10.22 -6.73
N SER A 223 6.09 -9.82 -7.97
CA SER A 223 5.05 -9.47 -8.93
C SER A 223 4.27 -10.70 -9.38
N ALA A 224 4.97 -11.81 -9.69
CA ALA A 224 4.34 -13.06 -10.07
C ALA A 224 3.40 -13.60 -8.97
N HIS A 225 3.80 -13.52 -7.70
CA HIS A 225 2.97 -13.99 -6.59
C HIS A 225 1.61 -13.27 -6.49
N LYS A 226 1.56 -11.99 -6.89
CA LYS A 226 0.33 -11.20 -6.89
C LYS A 226 -0.57 -11.51 -8.07
N SER A 227 -0.01 -11.89 -9.21
CA SER A 227 -0.77 -12.14 -10.44
C SER A 227 -1.27 -13.59 -10.56
N LEU A 228 -0.60 -14.56 -9.91
CA LEU A 228 -0.86 -15.99 -10.11
C LEU A 228 -1.91 -16.59 -9.16
N THR A 229 -2.34 -15.89 -8.11
CA THR A 229 -3.37 -16.39 -7.19
C THR A 229 -4.18 -15.23 -6.60
N HIS A 230 -5.50 -15.42 -6.51
CA HIS A 230 -6.40 -14.51 -5.80
C HIS A 230 -6.85 -15.06 -4.44
N CYS A 231 -6.49 -16.30 -4.13
CA CYS A 231 -6.84 -16.96 -2.87
C CYS A 231 -6.05 -16.37 -1.69
N VAL A 232 -6.76 -15.88 -0.67
CA VAL A 232 -6.15 -15.23 0.50
C VAL A 232 -5.25 -16.20 1.29
N SER A 233 -5.63 -17.47 1.41
CA SER A 233 -4.85 -18.48 2.13
C SER A 233 -3.51 -18.78 1.45
N HIS A 234 -3.48 -18.79 0.11
CA HIS A 234 -2.24 -18.94 -0.66
C HIS A 234 -1.32 -17.74 -0.47
N ILE A 235 -1.87 -16.53 -0.58
CA ILE A 235 -1.11 -15.30 -0.36
C ILE A 235 -0.56 -15.25 1.08
N GLU A 236 -1.30 -15.76 2.07
CA GLU A 236 -0.84 -15.87 3.45
C GLU A 236 0.32 -16.87 3.59
N LEU A 237 0.22 -18.06 3.01
CA LEU A 237 1.28 -19.06 3.01
C LEU A 237 2.57 -18.50 2.40
N LEU A 238 2.48 -17.89 1.22
CA LEU A 238 3.62 -17.27 0.54
C LEU A 238 4.31 -16.25 1.44
N ARG A 239 3.52 -15.37 2.08
CA ARG A 239 4.06 -14.39 3.04
C ARG A 239 4.73 -15.06 4.23
N LYS A 240 4.13 -16.09 4.83
CA LYS A 240 4.71 -16.83 5.97
C LYS A 240 6.05 -17.48 5.60
N ILE A 241 6.16 -18.06 4.40
CA ILE A 241 7.40 -18.65 3.91
C ILE A 241 8.45 -17.56 3.66
N LEU A 242 8.12 -16.54 2.85
CA LEU A 242 9.05 -15.48 2.48
C LEU A 242 9.57 -14.69 3.69
N THR A 243 8.69 -14.35 4.63
CA THR A 243 9.05 -13.65 5.88
C THR A 243 9.70 -14.57 6.92
N ARG A 244 9.85 -15.87 6.62
CA ARG A 244 10.43 -16.86 7.52
C ARG A 244 9.68 -16.94 8.85
N TRP A 245 8.35 -16.84 8.82
CA TRP A 245 7.49 -16.76 9.99
C TRP A 245 7.57 -18.01 10.88
N TYR A 246 7.74 -19.18 10.26
CA TYR A 246 7.84 -20.47 10.96
C TYR A 246 9.01 -20.51 11.95
N LEU A 247 8.70 -20.84 13.21
CA LEU A 247 9.66 -21.00 14.31
C LEU A 247 10.39 -22.34 14.22
N VAL A 248 11.48 -22.40 13.47
CA VAL A 248 12.32 -23.60 13.33
C VAL A 248 13.20 -23.85 14.56
N PRO A 249 13.71 -25.09 14.76
CA PRO A 249 14.54 -25.44 15.93
C PRO A 249 15.70 -24.47 16.20
N ALA A 250 16.41 -24.01 15.17
CA ALA A 250 17.51 -23.04 15.32
C ALA A 250 17.04 -21.70 15.91
N LYS A 251 15.83 -21.25 15.56
CA LYS A 251 15.25 -20.03 16.16
C LYS A 251 14.80 -20.29 17.59
N LEU A 252 14.20 -21.45 17.85
CA LEU A 252 13.71 -21.81 19.18
C LEU A 252 14.85 -21.98 20.18
N ALA A 253 15.96 -22.63 19.79
CA ALA A 253 17.15 -22.79 20.62
C ALA A 253 17.79 -21.45 21.01
N ARG A 254 17.67 -20.42 20.16
CA ARG A 254 18.12 -19.05 20.48
C ARG A 254 17.23 -18.33 21.49
N ILE A 255 15.94 -18.67 21.54
CA ILE A 255 14.96 -18.06 22.46
C ILE A 255 14.94 -18.81 23.79
N TYR A 256 14.96 -20.14 23.73
CA TYR A 256 14.83 -21.02 24.88
C TYR A 256 16.08 -21.90 25.01
N LYS A 257 16.80 -21.76 26.13
CA LYS A 257 18.02 -22.54 26.41
C LYS A 257 17.78 -24.05 26.55
N THR A 258 16.54 -24.46 26.85
CA THR A 258 16.14 -25.85 27.03
C THR A 258 15.95 -26.60 25.72
N ILE A 259 15.78 -25.88 24.60
CA ILE A 259 15.50 -26.48 23.29
C ILE A 259 16.82 -26.66 22.53
N LYS A 260 17.05 -27.86 22.01
CA LYS A 260 18.21 -28.17 21.17
C LYS A 260 18.01 -27.68 19.74
N ASP A 261 19.09 -27.21 19.11
CA ASP A 261 19.11 -26.88 17.68
C ASP A 261 19.26 -28.14 16.82
N THR A 262 18.25 -29.02 16.90
CA THR A 262 18.17 -30.26 16.14
C THR A 262 16.91 -30.28 15.30
N CYS A 263 17.03 -30.65 14.03
CA CYS A 263 15.90 -30.78 13.11
C CYS A 263 14.87 -31.79 13.62
N TRP A 264 13.59 -31.43 13.58
CA TRP A 264 12.51 -32.32 14.02
C TRP A 264 12.31 -33.56 13.13
N ARG A 265 12.81 -33.52 11.88
CA ARG A 265 12.64 -34.61 10.91
C ARG A 265 13.80 -35.59 10.93
N CYS A 266 15.03 -35.10 10.73
CA CYS A 266 16.22 -35.96 10.63
C CYS A 266 17.06 -36.04 11.92
N GLY A 267 16.78 -35.21 12.94
CA GLY A 267 17.58 -35.17 14.17
C GLY A 267 18.95 -34.51 14.04
N GLU A 268 19.37 -34.08 12.84
CA GLU A 268 20.66 -33.42 12.61
C GLU A 268 20.71 -32.02 13.24
N LYS A 269 21.92 -31.57 13.58
CA LYS A 269 22.16 -30.22 14.10
C LYS A 269 21.96 -29.16 13.02
N GLY A 270 21.49 -27.98 13.41
CA GLY A 270 21.28 -26.86 12.49
C GLY A 270 19.91 -26.91 11.83
N GLY A 271 18.85 -26.93 12.65
CA GLY A 271 17.46 -26.90 12.21
C GLY A 271 17.04 -25.51 11.73
N THR A 272 17.73 -25.01 10.71
CA THR A 272 17.49 -23.72 10.07
C THR A 272 16.28 -23.77 9.14
N VAL A 273 15.86 -22.63 8.58
CA VAL A 273 14.67 -22.57 7.72
C VAL A 273 14.94 -23.31 6.41
N THR A 274 16.09 -23.05 5.78
CA THR A 274 16.56 -23.74 4.59
C THR A 274 16.72 -25.25 4.82
N HIS A 275 17.17 -25.66 6.00
CA HIS A 275 17.29 -27.09 6.32
C HIS A 275 15.92 -27.75 6.41
N VAL A 276 15.02 -27.25 7.26
CA VAL A 276 13.69 -27.86 7.48
C VAL A 276 12.84 -27.91 6.21
N TRP A 277 12.92 -26.87 5.37
CA TRP A 277 12.10 -26.76 4.16
C TRP A 277 12.73 -27.37 2.91
N TRP A 278 14.05 -27.47 2.84
CA TRP A 278 14.75 -27.91 1.63
C TRP A 278 15.85 -28.94 1.92
N LYS A 279 16.93 -28.58 2.64
CA LYS A 279 18.15 -29.42 2.72
C LYS A 279 17.98 -30.71 3.53
N CYS A 280 16.94 -30.85 4.35
CA CYS A 280 16.74 -32.03 5.20
C CYS A 280 16.66 -33.33 4.37
N PRO A 281 17.43 -34.37 4.70
CA PRO A 281 17.44 -35.62 3.92
C PRO A 281 16.07 -36.29 3.89
N VAL A 282 15.26 -36.13 4.94
CA VAL A 282 13.89 -36.67 4.99
C VAL A 282 12.97 -35.96 4.00
N ILE A 283 13.15 -34.66 3.71
CA ILE A 283 12.25 -33.93 2.80
C ILE A 283 12.70 -33.97 1.34
N GLN A 284 13.95 -34.30 1.05
CA GLN A 284 14.46 -34.46 -0.31
C GLN A 284 13.62 -35.41 -1.19
N PRO A 285 13.26 -36.64 -0.77
CA PRO A 285 12.47 -37.55 -1.59
C PRO A 285 11.06 -37.00 -1.88
N TYR A 286 10.49 -36.22 -0.96
CA TYR A 286 9.22 -35.54 -1.18
C TYR A 286 9.35 -34.50 -2.31
N TRP A 287 10.40 -33.69 -2.31
CA TRP A 287 10.63 -32.75 -3.39
C TRP A 287 10.94 -33.46 -4.71
N ASP A 288 11.59 -34.64 -4.69
CA ASP A 288 11.88 -35.43 -5.90
C ASP A 288 10.58 -35.88 -6.56
N MET A 289 9.65 -36.41 -5.76
CA MET A 289 8.30 -36.73 -6.21
C MET A 289 7.60 -35.51 -6.84
N VAL A 290 7.67 -34.33 -6.20
CA VAL A 290 7.08 -33.09 -6.75
C VAL A 290 7.75 -32.69 -8.06
N ALA A 291 9.08 -32.83 -8.17
CA ALA A 291 9.82 -32.52 -9.39
C ALA A 291 9.42 -33.43 -10.56
N THR A 292 9.25 -34.73 -10.30
CA THR A 292 8.74 -35.69 -11.29
C THR A 292 7.34 -35.32 -11.76
N LEU A 293 6.43 -35.02 -10.83
CA LEU A 293 5.07 -34.58 -11.20
C LEU A 293 5.08 -33.28 -12.03
N LEU A 294 5.93 -32.32 -11.70
CA LEU A 294 6.04 -31.09 -12.49
C LEU A 294 6.59 -31.35 -13.90
N MET A 295 7.54 -32.27 -14.03
CA MET A 295 8.09 -32.69 -15.32
C MET A 295 7.02 -33.38 -16.17
N GLU A 296 6.23 -34.29 -15.59
CA GLU A 296 5.15 -34.99 -16.28
C GLU A 296 4.07 -34.03 -16.78
N VAL A 297 3.71 -33.01 -16.01
CA VAL A 297 2.61 -32.11 -16.37
C VAL A 297 3.02 -31.03 -17.37
N VAL A 298 4.26 -30.51 -17.29
CA VAL A 298 4.70 -29.37 -18.10
C VAL A 298 5.59 -29.80 -19.28
N ASN A 299 6.20 -30.99 -19.20
CA ASN A 299 7.17 -31.51 -20.15
C ASN A 299 8.36 -30.56 -20.43
N ILE A 300 8.74 -29.77 -19.42
CA ILE A 300 9.88 -28.84 -19.45
C ILE A 300 10.73 -29.10 -18.21
N PRO A 301 12.07 -29.15 -18.32
CA PRO A 301 12.93 -29.30 -17.16
C PRO A 301 12.83 -28.06 -16.25
N ILE A 302 12.27 -28.24 -15.06
CA ILE A 302 12.19 -27.20 -14.03
C ILE A 302 13.40 -27.33 -13.10
N PRO A 303 14.19 -26.27 -12.88
CA PRO A 303 15.34 -26.32 -11.97
C PRO A 303 14.91 -26.69 -10.55
N ARG A 304 15.41 -27.82 -10.05
CA ARG A 304 15.25 -28.28 -8.66
C ARG A 304 16.12 -27.44 -7.73
N SER A 305 15.67 -26.22 -7.45
CA SER A 305 16.30 -25.30 -6.51
C SER A 305 15.30 -24.80 -5.49
N ILE A 306 15.81 -24.40 -4.33
CA ILE A 306 15.01 -23.74 -3.28
C ILE A 306 14.34 -22.47 -3.81
N GLU A 307 14.99 -21.76 -4.74
CA GLU A 307 14.46 -20.57 -5.38
C GLU A 307 13.15 -20.87 -6.11
N THR A 308 13.10 -21.96 -6.88
CA THR A 308 11.92 -22.35 -7.64
C THR A 308 10.87 -23.00 -6.72
N PHE A 309 11.27 -23.98 -5.92
CA PHE A 309 10.33 -24.85 -5.19
C PHE A 309 9.80 -24.22 -3.89
N VAL A 310 10.57 -23.37 -3.21
CA VAL A 310 10.19 -22.77 -1.92
C VAL A 310 9.98 -21.26 -2.03
N LEU A 311 10.79 -20.55 -2.83
CA LEU A 311 10.66 -19.09 -3.01
C LEU A 311 9.81 -18.71 -4.24
N PHE A 312 9.32 -19.70 -4.99
CA PHE A 312 8.42 -19.52 -6.14
C PHE A 312 9.02 -18.60 -7.23
N MET A 313 10.33 -18.66 -7.44
CA MET A 313 11.05 -17.94 -8.50
C MET A 313 10.99 -18.74 -9.80
N LEU A 314 9.82 -18.73 -10.44
CA LEU A 314 9.55 -19.59 -11.61
C LEU A 314 10.34 -19.17 -12.86
N PRO A 315 10.83 -20.12 -13.67
CA PRO A 315 11.54 -19.85 -14.92
C PRO A 315 10.72 -18.98 -15.89
N LYS A 316 11.41 -18.12 -16.63
CA LYS A 316 10.79 -17.27 -17.68
C LYS A 316 10.39 -18.06 -18.93
N THR A 317 10.89 -19.30 -19.09
CA THR A 317 10.59 -20.19 -20.22
C THR A 317 9.16 -20.73 -20.20
N LEU A 318 8.47 -20.66 -19.06
CA LEU A 318 7.11 -21.15 -18.90
C LEU A 318 6.09 -20.16 -19.49
N THR A 319 5.12 -20.68 -20.24
CA THR A 319 3.94 -19.91 -20.65
C THR A 319 3.10 -19.51 -19.43
N LEU A 320 2.22 -18.52 -19.57
CA LEU A 320 1.36 -18.08 -18.45
C LEU A 320 0.53 -19.24 -17.85
N ALA A 321 -0.06 -20.09 -18.70
CA ALA A 321 -0.86 -21.23 -18.26
C ALA A 321 -0.02 -22.26 -17.48
N GLN A 322 1.14 -22.64 -18.02
CA GLN A 322 2.08 -23.54 -17.34
C GLN A 322 2.57 -22.94 -16.02
N ARG A 323 2.86 -21.64 -16.01
CA ARG A 323 3.33 -20.93 -14.82
C ARG A 323 2.29 -20.95 -13.71
N THR A 324 1.03 -20.70 -14.02
CA THR A 324 -0.09 -20.77 -13.06
C THR A 324 -0.25 -22.18 -12.50
N LEU A 325 -0.20 -23.19 -13.36
CA LEU A 325 -0.32 -24.58 -12.93
C LEU A 325 0.83 -25.00 -12.01
N VAL A 326 2.09 -24.74 -12.41
CA VAL A 326 3.29 -25.02 -11.59
C VAL A 326 3.20 -24.31 -10.25
N PHE A 327 2.77 -23.05 -10.26
CA PHE A 327 2.61 -22.26 -9.05
C PHE A 327 1.60 -22.88 -8.08
N HIS A 328 0.45 -23.36 -8.56
CA HIS A 328 -0.56 -24.01 -7.72
C HIS A 328 -0.10 -25.36 -7.16
N ILE A 329 0.65 -26.15 -7.95
CA ILE A 329 1.26 -27.40 -7.47
C ILE A 329 2.25 -27.09 -6.35
N LEU A 330 3.16 -26.15 -6.58
CA LEU A 330 4.16 -25.75 -5.58
C LEU A 330 3.51 -25.18 -4.33
N ILE A 331 2.46 -24.38 -4.45
CA ILE A 331 1.72 -23.86 -3.28
C ILE A 331 1.13 -25.00 -2.48
N SER A 332 0.49 -25.96 -3.16
CA SER A 332 -0.13 -27.11 -2.52
C SER A 332 0.92 -27.96 -1.80
N ALA A 333 2.07 -28.20 -2.44
CA ALA A 333 3.18 -28.94 -1.84
C ALA A 333 3.78 -28.21 -0.61
N ASN A 334 3.98 -26.90 -0.71
CA ASN A 334 4.44 -26.08 0.41
C ASN A 334 3.40 -25.99 1.53
N LEU A 335 2.10 -25.99 1.22
CA LEU A 335 1.03 -25.96 2.22
C LEU A 335 1.00 -27.26 3.03
N LEU A 336 1.14 -28.41 2.36
CA LEU A 336 1.21 -29.71 3.03
C LEU A 336 2.47 -29.82 3.88
N THR A 337 3.61 -29.36 3.35
CA THR A 337 4.84 -29.27 4.14
C THR A 337 4.67 -28.33 5.34
N ALA A 338 3.94 -27.21 5.20
CA ALA A 338 3.64 -26.29 6.29
C ALA A 338 2.73 -26.87 7.36
N ARG A 339 1.76 -27.71 6.99
CA ARG A 339 0.90 -28.41 7.95
C ARG A 339 1.72 -29.41 8.77
N ASN A 340 2.64 -30.11 8.13
CA ASN A 340 3.41 -31.19 8.74
C ASN A 340 4.85 -30.81 9.07
N TRP A 341 5.19 -29.51 9.14
CA TRP A 341 6.57 -29.01 9.25
C TRP A 341 7.35 -29.50 10.49
N LYS A 342 6.65 -29.93 11.54
CA LYS A 342 7.21 -30.54 12.76
C LYS A 342 7.29 -32.07 12.74
N SER A 343 6.46 -32.71 11.91
CA SER A 343 6.35 -34.16 11.87
C SER A 343 7.39 -34.74 10.91
N PRO A 344 7.95 -35.95 11.17
CA PRO A 344 8.75 -36.65 10.19
C PRO A 344 7.92 -37.18 9.00
N THR A 345 6.59 -37.29 9.14
CA THR A 345 5.73 -37.80 8.08
C THR A 345 5.72 -36.88 6.85
N LEU A 346 5.87 -37.49 5.68
CA LEU A 346 5.86 -36.81 4.38
C LEU A 346 4.47 -36.98 3.73
N PRO A 347 3.92 -35.94 3.11
CA PRO A 347 2.68 -36.04 2.34
C PRO A 347 2.86 -36.93 1.10
N SER A 348 1.79 -37.61 0.69
CA SER A 348 1.77 -38.44 -0.52
C SER A 348 1.46 -37.62 -1.78
N LEU A 349 1.66 -38.22 -2.95
CA LEU A 349 1.27 -37.64 -4.23
C LEU A 349 -0.24 -37.36 -4.31
N LEU A 350 -1.05 -38.28 -3.75
CA LEU A 350 -2.50 -38.17 -3.70
C LEU A 350 -2.95 -36.95 -2.88
N ASP A 351 -2.26 -36.66 -1.77
CA ASP A 351 -2.55 -35.48 -0.96
C ASP A 351 -2.29 -34.18 -1.73
N ILE A 352 -1.26 -34.16 -2.59
CA ILE A 352 -0.94 -33.00 -3.43
C ILE A 352 -2.03 -32.84 -4.49
N THR A 353 -2.38 -33.89 -5.23
CA THR A 353 -3.34 -33.80 -6.34
C THR A 353 -4.74 -33.43 -5.84
N THR A 354 -5.20 -34.01 -4.71
CA THR A 354 -6.47 -33.66 -4.07
C THR A 354 -6.51 -32.21 -3.59
N LEU A 355 -5.40 -31.70 -3.06
CA LEU A 355 -5.31 -30.30 -2.65
C LEU A 355 -5.29 -29.36 -3.86
N VAL A 356 -4.59 -29.71 -4.93
CA VAL A 356 -4.54 -28.93 -6.18
C VAL A 356 -5.94 -28.84 -6.81
N THR A 357 -6.70 -29.94 -6.87
CA THR A 357 -8.07 -29.92 -7.42
C THR A 357 -9.00 -29.08 -6.57
N THR A 358 -8.93 -29.21 -5.24
CA THR A 358 -9.69 -28.37 -4.29
C THR A 358 -9.33 -26.88 -4.46
N ASN A 359 -8.04 -26.57 -4.57
CA ASN A 359 -7.55 -25.21 -4.78
C ASN A 359 -8.00 -24.63 -6.13
N GLY A 360 -8.06 -25.45 -7.18
CA GLY A 360 -8.60 -25.06 -8.48
C GLY A 360 -10.06 -24.61 -8.40
N GLN A 361 -10.88 -25.24 -7.55
CA GLN A 361 -12.26 -24.80 -7.33
C GLN A 361 -12.32 -23.42 -6.66
N TYR A 362 -11.47 -23.15 -5.67
CA TYR A 362 -11.40 -21.85 -5.02
C TYR A 362 -10.95 -20.74 -5.98
N GLU A 363 -9.98 -20.99 -6.84
CA GLU A 363 -9.55 -20.01 -7.84
C GLU A 363 -10.63 -19.76 -8.88
N LYS A 364 -11.36 -20.80 -9.31
CA LYS A 364 -12.53 -20.64 -10.19
C LYS A 364 -13.59 -19.74 -9.53
N MET A 365 -13.88 -19.95 -8.25
CA MET A 365 -14.80 -19.10 -7.48
C MET A 365 -14.26 -17.66 -7.38
N ALA A 366 -12.99 -17.46 -7.04
CA ALA A 366 -12.37 -16.15 -6.93
C ALA A 366 -12.37 -15.39 -8.26
N HIS A 367 -12.10 -16.08 -9.37
CA HIS A 367 -12.15 -15.53 -10.71
C HIS A 367 -13.58 -15.11 -11.08
N THR A 368 -14.58 -15.97 -10.85
CA THR A 368 -15.99 -15.61 -11.10
C THR A 368 -16.44 -14.42 -10.25
N ASN A 369 -15.98 -14.32 -9.00
CA ASN A 369 -16.27 -13.17 -8.14
C ASN A 369 -15.56 -11.89 -8.58
N SER A 370 -14.37 -12.00 -9.17
CA SER A 370 -13.61 -10.86 -9.70
C SER A 370 -14.19 -10.34 -11.03
N LEU A 371 -14.78 -11.23 -11.83
CA LEU A 371 -15.51 -10.89 -13.05
C LEU A 371 -16.91 -10.34 -12.79
N ARG A 372 -17.48 -10.55 -11.60
CA ARG A 372 -18.71 -9.85 -11.21
C ARG A 372 -18.35 -8.36 -11.21
N PRO A 373 -18.97 -7.54 -12.08
CA PRO A 373 -18.77 -6.10 -11.97
C PRO A 373 -19.12 -5.73 -10.53
N HIS A 374 -18.27 -4.92 -9.88
CA HIS A 374 -18.75 -4.00 -8.87
C HIS A 374 -19.73 -3.07 -9.57
N LYS A 375 -20.92 -3.55 -9.92
CA LYS A 375 -22.05 -2.70 -10.19
C LYS A 375 -22.22 -1.96 -8.87
N LYS A 376 -21.78 -0.70 -8.84
CA LYS A 376 -22.61 0.31 -8.23
C LYS A 376 -23.95 0.19 -8.97
N MET A 377 -24.82 -0.67 -8.46
CA MET A 377 -26.21 -0.67 -8.87
C MET A 377 -26.78 0.61 -8.28
N GLU A 378 -26.62 1.72 -9.01
CA GLU A 378 -27.51 2.87 -8.84
C GLU A 378 -28.93 2.33 -8.99
N GLY A 379 -29.72 2.42 -7.92
CA GLY A 379 -31.12 2.00 -7.93
C GLY A 379 -31.48 0.75 -7.13
N TRP A 380 -30.56 0.12 -6.39
CA TRP A 380 -30.98 -0.71 -5.26
C TRP A 380 -31.14 0.17 -4.04
N ALA A 381 -32.38 0.58 -3.76
CA ALA A 381 -32.78 0.56 -2.35
C ALA A 381 -32.38 -0.82 -1.84
N LEU A 382 -31.52 -0.90 -0.82
CA LEU A 382 -31.21 -2.15 -0.13
C LEU A 382 -32.56 -2.75 0.28
N SER A 383 -33.12 -3.65 -0.52
CA SER A 383 -34.29 -4.43 -0.15
C SER A 383 -33.79 -5.37 0.93
N LYS A 384 -33.88 -4.90 2.17
CA LYS A 384 -33.60 -5.73 3.33
C LYS A 384 -34.55 -6.93 3.22
N GLY A 385 -33.96 -8.12 3.25
CA GLY A 385 -34.66 -9.37 3.05
C GLY A 385 -34.30 -10.33 4.18
N VAL A 386 -35.30 -11.01 4.70
CA VAL A 386 -35.12 -12.00 5.75
C VAL A 386 -34.84 -13.38 5.14
N SER A 387 -33.90 -14.12 5.72
CA SER A 387 -33.61 -15.51 5.35
C SER A 387 -33.53 -16.40 6.59
N THR A 388 -33.90 -17.68 6.42
CA THR A 388 -33.78 -18.72 7.45
C THR A 388 -32.84 -19.78 6.90
N LEU A 389 -31.77 -20.08 7.64
CA LEU A 389 -30.78 -21.09 7.27
C LEU A 389 -30.89 -22.29 8.21
N PHE A 390 -30.89 -23.49 7.65
CA PHE A 390 -30.84 -24.74 8.39
C PHE A 390 -29.44 -25.33 8.33
N SER A 391 -29.00 -25.98 9.41
CA SER A 391 -27.74 -26.72 9.43
C SER A 391 -27.81 -27.92 8.48
N ASN A 392 -26.70 -28.22 7.79
CA ASN A 392 -26.57 -29.41 6.94
C ASN A 392 -26.68 -30.74 7.72
N GLN A 393 -26.61 -30.69 9.05
CA GLN A 393 -26.77 -31.85 9.94
C GLN A 393 -28.25 -32.14 10.29
N LEU A 394 -29.18 -31.22 9.96
CA LEU A 394 -30.61 -31.37 10.22
C LEU A 394 -31.33 -31.87 8.96
N SER A 395 -32.02 -33.00 9.06
CA SER A 395 -32.98 -33.44 8.05
C SER A 395 -34.30 -32.70 8.25
N PHE A 396 -34.72 -31.93 7.25
CA PHE A 396 -36.00 -31.23 7.25
C PHE A 396 -36.71 -31.39 5.91
N SER A 397 -38.03 -31.42 5.93
CA SER A 397 -38.85 -31.31 4.71
C SER A 397 -39.72 -30.05 4.77
N LEU A 398 -39.68 -29.28 3.69
CA LEU A 398 -40.44 -28.03 3.58
C LEU A 398 -41.89 -28.35 3.21
N LEU A 399 -42.84 -27.96 4.06
CA LEU A 399 -44.27 -28.14 3.80
C LEU A 399 -44.90 -26.88 3.20
N ARG A 400 -44.60 -25.71 3.76
CA ARG A 400 -45.16 -24.43 3.30
C ARG A 400 -44.18 -23.29 3.49
N LYS A 401 -44.15 -22.36 2.55
CA LYS A 401 -43.36 -21.12 2.63
C LYS A 401 -44.27 -19.93 2.34
N ILE A 402 -44.27 -18.96 3.24
CA ILE A 402 -45.00 -17.69 3.09
C ILE A 402 -43.97 -16.58 3.28
N GLY A 403 -43.80 -15.74 2.26
CA GLY A 403 -42.91 -14.59 2.31
C GLY A 403 -43.64 -13.34 1.87
N ASP A 404 -43.24 -12.21 2.45
CA ASP A 404 -43.69 -10.88 2.03
C ASP A 404 -42.98 -10.46 0.72
N THR A 405 -43.69 -9.78 -0.18
CA THR A 405 -43.12 -9.22 -1.42
C THR A 405 -42.08 -8.14 -1.12
N HIS A 406 -42.19 -7.49 0.05
CA HIS A 406 -41.24 -6.48 0.52
C HIS A 406 -40.11 -7.03 1.41
N GLY A 407 -40.02 -8.35 1.61
CA GLY A 407 -38.90 -8.98 2.30
C GLY A 407 -38.87 -8.82 3.82
N ARG A 408 -39.96 -8.36 4.45
CA ARG A 408 -40.02 -8.03 5.89
C ARG A 408 -40.12 -9.26 6.80
N TYR A 409 -40.76 -10.32 6.32
CA TYR A 409 -40.86 -11.57 7.04
C TYR A 409 -40.82 -12.78 6.10
N LEU A 410 -40.41 -13.91 6.68
CA LEU A 410 -40.42 -15.22 6.08
C LEU A 410 -40.94 -16.24 7.09
N ILE A 411 -42.07 -16.87 6.78
CA ILE A 411 -42.67 -17.94 7.57
C ILE A 411 -42.49 -19.26 6.83
N ILE A 412 -41.88 -20.22 7.51
CA ILE A 412 -41.62 -21.55 7.00
C ILE A 412 -42.34 -22.55 7.88
N VAL A 413 -43.13 -23.43 7.29
CA VAL A 413 -43.63 -24.65 7.92
C VAL A 413 -42.78 -25.80 7.42
N ALA A 414 -42.03 -26.42 8.32
CA ALA A 414 -41.14 -27.53 8.02
C ALA A 414 -41.39 -28.70 8.96
N LYS A 415 -41.28 -29.93 8.44
CA LYS A 415 -41.29 -31.15 9.24
C LYS A 415 -39.85 -31.50 9.58
N ILE A 416 -39.53 -31.56 10.87
CA ILE A 416 -38.21 -31.90 11.41
C ILE A 416 -38.43 -33.05 12.38
N ASN A 417 -37.77 -34.18 12.17
CA ASN A 417 -37.91 -35.40 12.99
C ASN A 417 -39.38 -35.78 13.26
N GLU A 418 -40.16 -35.85 12.18
CA GLU A 418 -41.59 -36.17 12.17
C GLU A 418 -42.56 -35.17 12.83
N GLN A 419 -42.06 -34.14 13.51
CA GLN A 419 -42.86 -33.06 14.08
C GLN A 419 -42.92 -31.84 13.15
N THR A 420 -44.08 -31.21 13.10
CA THR A 420 -44.30 -30.01 12.27
C THR A 420 -43.97 -28.74 13.05
N TYR A 421 -42.99 -27.98 12.56
CA TYR A 421 -42.58 -26.70 13.12
C TYR A 421 -42.99 -25.55 12.21
N THR A 422 -43.46 -24.46 12.81
CA THR A 422 -43.67 -23.18 12.11
C THR A 422 -42.64 -22.18 12.61
N ILE A 423 -41.75 -21.75 11.71
CA ILE A 423 -40.66 -20.82 12.00
C ILE A 423 -40.98 -19.51 11.30
N ALA A 424 -41.18 -18.45 12.07
CA ALA A 424 -41.35 -17.09 11.54
C ALA A 424 -40.07 -16.30 11.80
N THR A 425 -39.43 -15.84 10.73
CA THR A 425 -38.29 -14.93 10.80
C THR A 425 -38.76 -13.56 10.35
N VAL A 426 -38.59 -12.55 11.20
CA VAL A 426 -39.16 -11.21 11.01
C VAL A 426 -38.10 -10.16 11.30
N ASP A 427 -37.92 -9.19 10.41
CA ASP A 427 -37.09 -8.01 10.67
C ASP A 427 -37.97 -6.88 11.22
N ILE A 428 -37.92 -6.69 12.54
CA ILE A 428 -38.75 -5.73 13.27
C ILE A 428 -38.46 -4.28 12.84
N HIS A 429 -37.23 -3.98 12.44
CA HIS A 429 -36.84 -2.62 12.02
C HIS A 429 -37.50 -2.21 10.69
N LEU A 430 -37.88 -3.17 9.84
CA LEU A 430 -38.62 -2.89 8.61
C LEU A 430 -40.13 -2.68 8.83
N ILE A 431 -40.67 -3.22 9.92
CA ILE A 431 -42.10 -3.15 10.23
C ILE A 431 -42.46 -1.79 10.85
N GLN A 432 -41.62 -1.26 11.73
CA GLN A 432 -41.86 0.01 12.42
C GLN A 432 -41.95 1.23 11.48
N HIS A 433 -41.27 1.21 10.33
CA HIS A 433 -41.33 2.30 9.34
C HIS A 433 -42.57 2.26 8.44
N SER A 434 -43.49 1.32 8.64
CA SER A 434 -44.64 1.09 7.76
C SER A 434 -46.02 1.26 8.42
N ILE A 435 -46.06 1.66 9.70
CA ILE A 435 -47.30 2.04 10.38
C ILE A 435 -47.36 3.57 10.34
N PRO A 436 -48.30 4.19 9.60
CA PRO A 436 -48.49 5.64 9.67
C PRO A 436 -49.02 6.02 11.07
N PRO A 437 -48.80 7.26 11.53
CA PRO A 437 -49.36 7.75 12.79
C PRO A 437 -50.88 7.65 12.85
#